data_AF-A0A832JB63-F1
#
_entry.id   AF-A0A832JB63-F1
#
_cell.length_a   1.000
_cell.length_b   1.000
_cell.length_c   1.000
_cell.angle_alpha   90.00
_cell.angle_beta   90.00
_cell.angle_gamma   90.00
#
_symmetry.space_group_name_H-M   'P 1'
#
loop_
_entity.id
_entity.type
_entity.pdbx_description
1 polymer ?
#
loop_
_entity_poly.entity_id
_entity_poly.type
_entity_poly.pdbx_seq_one_letter_code
_entity_poly.pdbx_strand_id
1 'polypeptide(L)'
;GGNPDNNTCAGVVYRNGWRGWIGNGLFPYIKNVQVFLCPSRGSGWGLVNADASGAPCPNAFFNYANYSYNYLGTSYAGQMEGQIVRSAEVFLFWDSNNRWTDCAPMSTCGIYINRDICWYLGPARTGGNCGSQRLDLTSWHNMGNNYLFADGHVKWSKWDNMRWENLYPWPDPSASPNYGRSMLLPFL
;
A
#
# COMPACT_ATOMS: atom_id res chain seq x y z
N GLY A 1 -12.35 -13.57 5.58
CA GLY A 1 -11.71 -14.40 4.55
C GLY A 1 -10.45 -15.00 5.13
N GLY A 2 -10.45 -16.30 5.45
CA GLY A 2 -9.24 -17.04 5.76
C GLY A 2 -8.76 -17.71 4.48
N ASN A 3 -7.74 -17.15 3.85
CA ASN A 3 -7.03 -17.87 2.79
C ASN A 3 -5.58 -17.96 3.24
N PRO A 4 -5.11 -19.14 3.69
CA PRO A 4 -3.83 -19.29 4.36
C PRO A 4 -2.72 -18.88 3.41
N ASP A 5 -1.74 -18.17 3.97
CA ASP A 5 -0.41 -17.95 3.43
C ASP A 5 0.28 -19.29 3.15
N ASN A 6 -0.15 -19.98 2.09
CA ASN A 6 0.67 -21.04 1.55
C ASN A 6 1.77 -20.33 0.75
N ASN A 7 3.02 -20.64 1.10
CA ASN A 7 4.20 -20.15 0.42
C ASN A 7 4.42 -20.89 -0.92
N THR A 8 3.35 -21.31 -1.61
CA THR A 8 3.44 -22.03 -2.87
C THR A 8 2.81 -21.21 -3.98
N CYS A 9 3.29 -21.41 -5.21
CA CYS A 9 2.73 -20.75 -6.40
C CYS A 9 1.45 -21.41 -6.92
N ALA A 10 0.95 -22.45 -6.25
CA ALA A 10 -0.26 -23.15 -6.66
C ALA A 10 -1.49 -22.25 -6.47
N GLY A 11 -2.27 -22.06 -7.55
CA GLY A 11 -3.50 -21.26 -7.51
C GLY A 11 -3.26 -19.75 -7.28
N VAL A 12 -2.03 -19.25 -7.48
CA VAL A 12 -1.70 -17.82 -7.28
C VAL A 12 -2.63 -16.91 -8.08
N VAL A 13 -3.08 -17.32 -9.27
CA VAL A 13 -3.99 -16.56 -10.16
C VAL A 13 -5.43 -16.41 -9.65
N TYR A 14 -5.81 -17.14 -8.59
CA TYR A 14 -7.18 -17.15 -8.05
C TYR A 14 -7.25 -16.64 -6.59
N ARG A 15 -6.17 -16.04 -6.06
CA ARG A 15 -6.12 -15.62 -4.65
C ARG A 15 -6.64 -14.19 -4.48
N ASN A 16 -7.58 -13.98 -3.56
CA ASN A 16 -8.06 -12.64 -3.19
C ASN A 16 -7.41 -12.11 -1.90
N GLY A 17 -6.29 -12.69 -1.47
CA GLY A 17 -5.57 -12.33 -0.24
C GLY A 17 -4.34 -11.45 -0.49
N TRP A 18 -3.45 -11.41 0.50
CA TRP A 18 -2.24 -10.58 0.60
C TRP A 18 -1.31 -10.58 -0.63
N ARG A 19 -1.27 -11.67 -1.40
CA ARG A 19 -0.43 -11.79 -2.61
C ARG A 19 -1.20 -11.58 -3.91
N GLY A 20 -2.52 -11.44 -3.85
CA GLY A 20 -3.37 -11.67 -5.01
C GLY A 20 -4.53 -10.71 -5.21
N TRP A 21 -4.93 -9.88 -4.26
CA TRP A 21 -6.11 -9.02 -4.45
C TRP A 21 -5.93 -8.04 -5.63
N ILE A 22 -4.85 -7.25 -5.63
CA ILE A 22 -4.57 -6.27 -6.69
C ILE A 22 -4.51 -6.97 -8.04
N GLY A 23 -3.91 -8.15 -8.05
CA GLY A 23 -3.72 -8.90 -9.26
C GLY A 23 -4.95 -9.65 -9.69
N ASN A 24 -5.33 -10.66 -8.96
CA ASN A 24 -6.37 -11.59 -9.38
C ASN A 24 -7.77 -11.00 -9.29
N GLY A 25 -8.00 -10.06 -8.38
CA GLY A 25 -9.28 -9.37 -8.27
C GLY A 25 -9.50 -8.38 -9.42
N LEU A 26 -8.48 -7.59 -9.76
CA LEU A 26 -8.59 -6.55 -10.78
C LEU A 26 -8.22 -7.03 -12.19
N PHE A 27 -7.34 -8.03 -12.32
CA PHE A 27 -6.83 -8.49 -13.62
C PHE A 27 -7.91 -8.94 -14.61
N PRO A 28 -9.01 -9.62 -14.21
CA PRO A 28 -10.12 -9.92 -15.12
C PRO A 28 -10.67 -8.67 -15.85
N TYR A 29 -10.58 -7.50 -15.20
CA TYR A 29 -11.07 -6.23 -15.72
C TYR A 29 -9.99 -5.43 -16.45
N ILE A 30 -8.76 -5.38 -15.91
CA ILE A 30 -7.71 -4.54 -16.48
C ILE A 30 -6.99 -5.23 -17.65
N LYS A 31 -6.80 -6.56 -17.57
CA LYS A 31 -6.15 -7.41 -18.59
C LYS A 31 -4.75 -6.95 -19.05
N ASN A 32 -4.15 -5.97 -18.39
CA ASN A 32 -2.81 -5.47 -18.67
C ASN A 32 -2.07 -5.26 -17.35
N VAL A 33 -1.06 -6.07 -17.08
CA VAL A 33 -0.27 -5.96 -15.85
C VAL A 33 0.77 -4.84 -15.87
N GLN A 34 1.11 -4.30 -17.05
CA GLN A 34 2.05 -3.17 -17.17
C GLN A 34 1.52 -1.93 -16.45
N VAL A 35 0.21 -1.87 -16.27
CA VAL A 35 -0.51 -0.82 -15.53
C VAL A 35 -0.05 -0.70 -14.07
N PHE A 36 0.51 -1.76 -13.49
CA PHE A 36 1.03 -1.79 -12.12
C PHE A 36 2.53 -1.45 -12.04
N LEU A 37 3.17 -1.22 -13.18
CA LEU A 37 4.60 -0.89 -13.27
C LEU A 37 4.76 0.57 -13.67
N CYS A 38 5.64 1.27 -12.97
CA CYS A 38 5.98 2.63 -13.33
C CYS A 38 7.08 2.59 -14.40
N PRO A 39 6.87 3.13 -15.62
CA PRO A 39 7.86 3.03 -16.71
C PRO A 39 9.22 3.69 -16.38
N SER A 40 9.23 4.64 -15.45
CA SER A 40 10.44 5.34 -15.00
C SER A 40 11.12 4.69 -13.80
N ARG A 41 10.67 3.51 -13.36
CA ARG A 41 11.23 2.78 -12.22
C ARG A 41 11.60 1.35 -12.63
N GLY A 42 12.60 0.79 -11.97
CA GLY A 42 12.85 -0.65 -12.03
C GLY A 42 11.70 -1.43 -11.38
N SER A 43 11.72 -2.75 -11.52
CA SER A 43 10.84 -3.64 -10.77
C SER A 43 10.90 -3.28 -9.27
N GLY A 44 9.76 -2.97 -8.66
CA GLY A 44 9.66 -2.43 -7.28
C GLY A 44 10.29 -3.30 -6.19
N TRP A 45 10.12 -2.90 -4.92
CA TRP A 45 10.70 -3.62 -3.80
C TRP A 45 9.95 -4.92 -3.53
N GLY A 46 10.63 -6.02 -3.82
CA GLY A 46 10.14 -7.37 -3.55
C GLY A 46 9.11 -7.85 -4.57
N LEU A 47 8.84 -9.14 -4.49
CA LEU A 47 7.91 -9.82 -5.38
C LEU A 47 6.50 -9.75 -4.81
N VAL A 48 5.51 -9.29 -5.57
CA VAL A 48 4.09 -9.37 -5.18
C VAL A 48 3.69 -10.84 -4.99
N ASN A 49 4.10 -11.68 -5.94
CA ASN A 49 3.88 -13.12 -5.93
C ASN A 49 5.21 -13.86 -5.83
N ALA A 50 5.46 -14.50 -4.69
CA ALA A 50 6.65 -15.31 -4.49
C ALA A 50 6.33 -16.65 -3.82
N ASP A 51 7.19 -17.64 -4.04
CA ASP A 51 7.19 -18.90 -3.31
C ASP A 51 7.88 -18.79 -1.94
N ALA A 52 8.04 -19.93 -1.26
CA ALA A 52 8.67 -20.04 0.06
C ALA A 52 10.15 -19.67 0.07
N SER A 53 10.83 -19.83 -1.07
CA SER A 53 12.22 -19.44 -1.25
C SER A 53 12.39 -17.96 -1.60
N GLY A 54 11.27 -17.24 -1.80
CA GLY A 54 11.28 -15.87 -2.28
C GLY A 54 11.55 -15.76 -3.78
N ALA A 55 11.36 -16.83 -4.55
CA ALA A 55 11.46 -16.79 -6.01
C ALA A 55 10.12 -16.34 -6.64
N PRO A 56 10.14 -15.65 -7.80
CA PRO A 56 8.92 -15.22 -8.49
C PRO A 56 8.04 -16.41 -8.82
N CYS A 57 6.72 -16.27 -8.62
CA CYS A 57 5.82 -17.34 -9.03
C CYS A 57 5.68 -17.38 -10.56
N PRO A 58 6.02 -18.51 -11.21
CA PRO A 58 6.02 -18.60 -12.67
C PRO A 58 4.62 -18.48 -13.27
N ASN A 59 3.59 -18.87 -12.51
CA ASN A 59 2.20 -18.83 -12.94
C ASN A 59 1.49 -17.50 -12.57
N ALA A 60 2.19 -16.53 -11.97
CA ALA A 60 1.57 -15.24 -11.63
C ALA A 60 1.41 -14.36 -12.87
N PHE A 61 0.31 -13.61 -12.95
CA PHE A 61 0.14 -12.59 -14.00
C PHE A 61 1.20 -11.49 -13.91
N PHE A 62 1.63 -11.16 -12.69
CA PHE A 62 2.77 -10.29 -12.44
C PHE A 62 3.42 -10.64 -11.10
N ASN A 63 4.69 -10.32 -11.03
CA ASN A 63 5.51 -10.52 -9.85
C ASN A 63 5.99 -9.20 -9.24
N TYR A 64 5.78 -8.06 -9.89
CA TYR A 64 6.30 -6.76 -9.46
C TYR A 64 5.24 -5.67 -9.61
N ALA A 65 5.28 -4.68 -8.73
CA ALA A 65 4.46 -3.47 -8.79
C ALA A 65 5.25 -2.26 -8.27
N ASN A 66 4.95 -1.06 -8.77
CA ASN A 66 5.50 0.21 -8.29
C ASN A 66 4.42 1.12 -7.69
N TYR A 67 3.29 0.52 -7.31
CA TYR A 67 2.20 1.20 -6.63
C TYR A 67 1.85 0.36 -5.40
N SER A 68 2.01 0.94 -4.21
CA SER A 68 1.63 0.26 -2.97
C SER A 68 0.13 0.24 -2.86
N TYR A 69 -0.40 -0.88 -2.39
CA TYR A 69 -1.81 -1.04 -2.09
C TYR A 69 -2.14 -0.90 -0.61
N ASN A 70 -3.27 -0.26 -0.31
CA ASN A 70 -3.73 -0.02 1.05
C ASN A 70 -4.53 -1.22 1.64
N TYR A 71 -3.86 -2.29 2.06
CA TYR A 71 -4.55 -3.38 2.79
C TYR A 71 -5.13 -2.91 4.12
N LEU A 72 -4.51 -1.93 4.78
CA LEU A 72 -5.11 -1.32 5.97
C LEU A 72 -6.41 -0.57 5.65
N GLY A 73 -6.56 -0.05 4.45
CA GLY A 73 -7.78 0.64 4.04
C GLY A 73 -8.92 -0.32 3.74
N THR A 74 -8.62 -1.40 3.03
CA THR A 74 -9.66 -2.27 2.45
C THR A 74 -9.90 -3.58 3.19
N SER A 75 -9.07 -3.89 4.17
CA SER A 75 -9.10 -5.20 4.85
C SER A 75 -8.85 -5.10 6.36
N TYR A 76 -8.46 -3.93 6.87
CA TYR A 76 -8.38 -3.71 8.31
C TYR A 76 -9.77 -3.77 8.93
N ALA A 77 -9.84 -4.39 10.13
CA ALA A 77 -11.06 -4.59 10.91
C ALA A 77 -12.18 -5.40 10.22
N GLY A 78 -11.88 -6.14 9.16
CA GLY A 78 -12.89 -6.96 8.47
C GLY A 78 -13.88 -6.14 7.64
N GLN A 79 -13.59 -4.85 7.39
CA GLN A 79 -14.37 -4.06 6.48
C GLN A 79 -14.20 -4.57 5.04
N MET A 80 -15.32 -4.74 4.35
CA MET A 80 -15.33 -4.96 2.91
C MET A 80 -15.17 -3.62 2.20
N GLU A 81 -14.57 -3.60 1.01
CA GLU A 81 -14.41 -2.37 0.21
C GLU A 81 -15.74 -1.62 0.04
N GLY A 82 -16.86 -2.33 -0.15
CA GLY A 82 -18.20 -1.74 -0.24
C GLY A 82 -18.74 -1.12 1.06
N GLN A 83 -18.02 -1.23 2.17
CA GLN A 83 -18.37 -0.62 3.46
C GLN A 83 -17.60 0.68 3.74
N ILE A 84 -16.72 1.10 2.82
CA ILE A 84 -15.98 2.36 2.95
C ILE A 84 -16.97 3.53 2.76
N VAL A 85 -17.41 4.12 3.88
CA VAL A 85 -18.39 5.22 3.91
C VAL A 85 -17.86 6.49 3.25
N ARG A 86 -16.56 6.75 3.37
CA ARG A 86 -15.89 7.98 2.93
C ARG A 86 -14.89 7.68 1.83
N SER A 87 -15.37 7.10 0.73
CA SER A 87 -14.53 6.61 -0.37
C SER A 87 -13.65 7.69 -1.02
N ALA A 88 -14.09 8.95 -1.02
CA ALA A 88 -13.31 10.08 -1.53
C ALA A 88 -12.12 10.48 -0.65
N GLU A 89 -12.03 9.97 0.59
CA GLU A 89 -10.93 10.30 1.51
C GLU A 89 -9.88 9.21 1.57
N VAL A 90 -10.26 7.96 1.36
CA VAL A 90 -9.37 6.81 1.51
C VAL A 90 -8.63 6.56 0.21
N PHE A 91 -7.31 6.58 0.24
CA PHE A 91 -6.52 6.12 -0.91
C PHE A 91 -6.36 4.60 -0.90
N LEU A 92 -6.48 3.99 -2.07
CA LEU A 92 -6.28 2.57 -2.33
C LEU A 92 -4.86 2.31 -2.85
N PHE A 93 -4.33 3.20 -3.68
CA PHE A 93 -2.98 3.06 -4.25
C PHE A 93 -2.19 4.36 -4.18
N TRP A 94 -0.87 4.23 -4.08
CA TRP A 94 0.05 5.35 -4.23
C TRP A 94 1.43 4.92 -4.75
N ASP A 95 2.20 5.88 -5.22
CA ASP A 95 3.56 5.64 -5.74
C ASP A 95 4.50 5.11 -4.65
N SER A 96 4.88 3.85 -4.79
CA SER A 96 5.82 3.22 -3.87
C SER A 96 6.45 1.95 -4.43
N ASN A 97 7.70 1.72 -4.08
CA ASN A 97 8.31 0.42 -4.27
C ASN A 97 7.79 -0.61 -3.27
N ASN A 98 7.21 -0.18 -2.14
CA ASN A 98 6.49 -1.07 -1.26
C ASN A 98 5.26 -1.64 -2.00
N ARG A 99 5.11 -2.96 -2.01
CA ARG A 99 3.99 -3.62 -2.69
C ARG A 99 2.64 -3.40 -1.99
N TRP A 100 2.65 -3.17 -0.68
CA TRP A 100 1.42 -2.95 0.08
C TRP A 100 1.66 -2.40 1.49
N THR A 101 0.64 -1.81 2.09
CA THR A 101 0.62 -1.42 3.51
C THR A 101 -0.41 -2.26 4.25
N ASP A 102 0.09 -3.13 5.11
CA ASP A 102 -0.64 -4.25 5.72
C ASP A 102 -0.43 -4.36 7.24
N CYS A 103 0.60 -3.70 7.74
CA CYS A 103 1.00 -3.73 9.13
C CYS A 103 0.53 -2.47 9.86
N ALA A 104 0.24 -2.59 11.16
CA ALA A 104 -0.03 -1.43 12.00
C ALA A 104 1.06 -0.36 11.81
N PRO A 105 0.74 0.95 11.74
CA PRO A 105 1.66 1.97 11.22
C PRO A 105 2.96 2.05 12.02
N MET A 106 2.87 1.80 13.33
CA MET A 106 3.96 1.85 14.30
C MET A 106 4.64 0.49 14.56
N SER A 107 4.34 -0.56 13.79
CA SER A 107 5.02 -1.84 13.94
C SER A 107 6.33 -1.90 13.13
N THR A 108 7.15 -2.93 13.34
CA THR A 108 8.41 -3.16 12.60
C THR A 108 8.23 -3.36 11.09
N CYS A 109 7.00 -3.52 10.59
CA CYS A 109 6.69 -3.57 9.17
C CYS A 109 5.72 -2.46 8.76
N GLY A 110 5.41 -1.53 9.67
CA GLY A 110 4.47 -0.45 9.47
C GLY A 110 4.98 0.65 8.54
N ILE A 111 4.03 1.37 7.94
CA ILE A 111 4.31 2.47 7.01
C ILE A 111 5.13 3.60 7.65
N TYR A 112 4.93 3.86 8.95
CA TYR A 112 5.59 4.93 9.68
C TYR A 112 7.00 4.54 10.15
N ILE A 113 7.21 3.28 10.52
CA ILE A 113 8.46 2.85 11.16
C ILE A 113 9.49 2.37 10.15
N ASN A 114 9.09 1.67 9.07
CA ASN A 114 10.06 1.01 8.19
C ASN A 114 9.77 1.13 6.69
N ARG A 115 8.69 1.82 6.30
CA ARG A 115 8.29 1.93 4.87
C ARG A 115 8.01 3.37 4.47
N ASP A 116 6.98 3.63 3.68
CA ASP A 116 6.80 4.83 2.86
C ASP A 116 6.97 6.16 3.61
N ILE A 117 6.34 6.33 4.77
CA ILE A 117 6.49 7.57 5.55
C ILE A 117 7.90 7.68 6.11
N CYS A 118 8.46 6.57 6.57
CA CYS A 118 9.83 6.48 7.04
C CYS A 118 10.85 6.76 5.92
N TRP A 119 10.63 6.26 4.70
CA TRP A 119 11.43 6.58 3.52
C TRP A 119 11.30 8.05 3.12
N TYR A 120 10.11 8.62 3.23
CA TYR A 120 9.86 10.03 2.95
C TYR A 120 10.53 10.98 3.97
N LEU A 121 10.48 10.64 5.25
CA LEU A 121 11.07 11.46 6.32
C LEU A 121 12.58 11.23 6.49
N GLY A 122 13.07 10.03 6.23
CA GLY A 122 14.42 9.60 6.57
C GLY A 122 14.59 9.35 8.08
N PRO A 123 15.83 9.50 8.62
CA PRO A 123 16.22 9.01 9.95
C PRO A 123 15.60 9.75 11.15
N ALA A 124 14.68 10.70 10.95
CA ALA A 124 14.11 11.48 12.05
C ALA A 124 12.62 11.80 11.90
N ARG A 125 11.81 11.17 12.76
CA ARG A 125 10.90 11.77 13.76
C ARG A 125 10.20 10.63 14.51
N THR A 126 10.80 10.19 15.62
CA THR A 126 10.29 9.16 16.57
C THR A 126 10.08 7.76 15.99
N GLY A 127 11.13 6.93 16.06
CA GLY A 127 11.02 5.46 15.98
C GLY A 127 11.19 4.81 14.62
N GLY A 128 11.30 5.57 13.52
CA GLY A 128 11.56 5.00 12.20
C GLY A 128 12.99 4.46 12.07
N ASN A 129 13.17 3.28 11.44
CA ASN A 129 14.50 2.68 11.22
C ASN A 129 15.04 2.88 9.79
N CYS A 130 14.49 3.83 9.03
CA CYS A 130 15.03 4.17 7.72
C CYS A 130 16.29 5.01 7.91
N GLY A 131 17.45 4.41 7.63
CA GLY A 131 18.75 5.07 7.88
C GLY A 131 18.96 6.38 7.12
N SER A 132 18.30 6.58 5.97
CA SER A 132 18.33 7.82 5.18
C SER A 132 16.97 8.08 4.53
N GLN A 133 16.75 9.31 4.05
CA GLN A 133 15.61 9.60 3.18
C GLN A 133 15.76 8.82 1.86
N ARG A 134 14.71 8.13 1.44
CA ARG A 134 14.68 7.22 0.28
C ARG A 134 13.53 7.58 -0.66
N LEU A 135 13.60 8.78 -1.26
CA LEU A 135 12.64 9.23 -2.28
C LEU A 135 12.75 8.44 -3.59
N ASP A 136 13.77 7.60 -3.73
CA ASP A 136 13.80 6.59 -4.78
C ASP A 136 12.76 5.48 -4.49
N LEU A 137 12.48 5.15 -3.24
CA LEU A 137 11.56 4.06 -2.90
C LEU A 137 10.10 4.50 -2.76
N THR A 138 9.82 5.81 -2.71
CA THR A 138 8.47 6.40 -2.68
C THR A 138 8.57 7.86 -3.09
N SER A 139 7.46 8.50 -3.46
CA SER A 139 7.41 9.96 -3.63
C SER A 139 8.40 10.48 -4.69
N TRP A 140 8.72 9.67 -5.69
CA TRP A 140 9.71 9.97 -6.72
C TRP A 140 9.21 11.00 -7.76
N HIS A 141 7.94 11.41 -7.69
CA HIS A 141 7.36 12.44 -8.55
C HIS A 141 7.38 13.80 -7.86
N ASN A 142 8.54 14.47 -7.88
CA ASN A 142 8.74 15.79 -7.28
C ASN A 142 8.43 15.83 -5.77
N MET A 143 8.91 14.81 -5.04
CA MET A 143 8.66 14.60 -3.61
C MET A 143 7.17 14.34 -3.27
N GLY A 144 6.35 13.98 -4.25
CA GLY A 144 4.95 13.63 -4.05
C GLY A 144 4.59 12.30 -4.69
N ASN A 145 3.37 11.84 -4.39
CA ASN A 145 2.79 10.63 -4.94
C ASN A 145 1.46 10.97 -5.63
N ASN A 146 1.13 10.21 -6.64
CA ASN A 146 -0.22 10.06 -7.16
C ASN A 146 -0.97 9.09 -6.26
N TYR A 147 -2.06 9.56 -5.66
CA TYR A 147 -2.93 8.74 -4.83
C TYR A 147 -4.21 8.44 -5.60
N LEU A 148 -4.53 7.16 -5.77
CA LEU A 148 -5.84 6.71 -6.25
C LEU A 148 -6.76 6.54 -5.04
N PHE A 149 -7.84 7.31 -5.00
CA PHE A 149 -8.87 7.26 -3.98
C PHE A 149 -9.89 6.16 -4.27
N ALA A 150 -10.58 5.68 -3.23
CA ALA A 150 -11.55 4.59 -3.35
C ALA A 150 -12.79 4.97 -4.18
N ASP A 151 -13.03 6.27 -4.40
CA ASP A 151 -14.04 6.77 -5.34
C ASP A 151 -13.58 6.79 -6.81
N GLY A 152 -12.31 6.42 -7.08
CA GLY A 152 -11.72 6.35 -8.41
C GLY A 152 -10.93 7.59 -8.85
N HIS A 153 -10.92 8.68 -8.08
CA HIS A 153 -10.13 9.85 -8.42
C HIS A 153 -8.63 9.63 -8.18
N VAL A 154 -7.79 10.21 -9.03
CA VAL A 154 -6.34 10.23 -8.82
C VAL A 154 -5.89 11.66 -8.59
N LYS A 155 -5.11 11.89 -7.54
CA LYS A 155 -4.57 13.21 -7.21
C LYS A 155 -3.10 13.12 -6.80
N TRP A 156 -2.29 14.03 -7.35
CA TRP A 156 -0.93 14.22 -6.88
C TRP A 156 -0.92 15.01 -5.56
N SER A 157 -0.15 14.55 -4.58
CA SER A 157 0.08 15.26 -3.34
C SER A 157 1.38 14.84 -2.66
N LYS A 158 1.88 15.68 -1.74
CA LYS A 158 2.92 15.29 -0.78
C LYS A 158 2.28 14.64 0.44
N TRP A 159 3.06 13.83 1.17
CA TRP A 159 2.64 13.24 2.45
C TRP A 159 2.27 14.29 3.51
N ASP A 160 2.81 15.50 3.44
CA ASP A 160 2.46 16.64 4.30
C ASP A 160 0.97 16.99 4.29
N ASN A 161 0.31 16.77 3.15
CA ASN A 161 -1.12 17.04 2.98
C ASN A 161 -1.98 15.81 3.30
N MET A 162 -1.37 14.63 3.49
CA MET A 162 -2.09 13.42 3.83
C MET A 162 -2.32 13.34 5.35
N ARG A 163 -3.39 12.65 5.71
CA ARG A 163 -3.87 12.46 7.08
C ARG A 163 -4.14 10.97 7.31
N TRP A 164 -4.15 10.54 8.58
CA TRP A 164 -4.29 9.12 8.88
C TRP A 164 -5.62 8.52 8.41
N GLU A 165 -6.69 9.31 8.32
CA GLU A 165 -7.97 8.92 7.72
C GLU A 165 -7.87 8.64 6.23
N ASN A 166 -6.85 9.14 5.53
CA ASN A 166 -6.63 8.78 4.14
C ASN A 166 -6.11 7.33 4.00
N LEU A 167 -5.50 6.78 5.06
CA LEU A 167 -5.07 5.39 5.13
C LEU A 167 -6.14 4.48 5.75
N TYR A 168 -6.90 4.97 6.72
CA TYR A 168 -7.91 4.21 7.47
C TYR A 168 -9.34 4.70 7.20
N PRO A 169 -10.28 3.82 6.80
CA PRO A 169 -11.67 4.18 6.49
C PRO A 169 -12.51 4.36 7.78
N TRP A 170 -12.15 5.31 8.64
CA TRP A 170 -12.95 5.56 9.83
C TRP A 170 -14.35 6.06 9.44
N PRO A 171 -15.41 5.44 9.96
CA PRO A 171 -16.78 5.79 9.59
C PRO A 171 -17.15 7.21 10.07
N ASP A 172 -16.52 7.68 11.15
CA ASP A 172 -16.77 8.99 11.76
C ASP A 172 -15.47 9.58 12.33
N PRO A 173 -15.28 10.92 12.31
CA PRO A 173 -14.11 11.59 12.88
C PRO A 173 -13.82 11.29 14.36
N SER A 174 -14.83 10.99 15.16
CA SER A 174 -14.64 10.68 16.59
C SER A 174 -14.10 9.27 16.84
N ALA A 175 -14.06 8.41 15.82
CA ALA A 175 -13.66 7.01 15.95
C ALA A 175 -12.16 6.81 16.23
N SER A 176 -11.32 7.83 16.03
CA SER A 176 -9.89 7.75 16.31
C SER A 176 -9.28 9.09 16.70
N PRO A 177 -8.36 9.13 17.68
CA PRO A 177 -7.58 10.33 17.99
C PRO A 177 -6.59 10.71 16.86
N ASN A 178 -6.38 9.83 15.88
CA ASN A 178 -5.53 10.10 14.72
C ASN A 178 -6.31 10.74 13.55
N TYR A 179 -7.63 10.86 13.64
CA TYR A 179 -8.42 11.54 12.62
C TYR A 179 -8.03 13.01 12.49
N GLY A 180 -7.85 13.51 11.26
CA GLY A 180 -7.44 14.87 10.95
C GLY A 180 -5.95 15.14 11.20
N ARG A 181 -5.21 14.13 11.69
CA ARG A 181 -3.80 14.27 12.05
C ARG A 181 -2.91 13.90 10.88
N SER A 182 -1.86 14.70 10.66
CA SER A 182 -0.87 14.46 9.61
C SER A 182 -0.24 13.07 9.74
N MET A 183 -0.09 12.38 8.60
CA MET A 183 0.66 11.12 8.53
C MET A 183 2.16 11.31 8.81
N LEU A 184 2.67 12.53 8.81
CA LEU A 184 4.04 12.85 9.21
C LEU A 184 4.23 12.94 10.72
N LEU A 185 3.16 12.74 11.50
CA LEU A 185 3.22 12.60 12.95
C LEU A 185 2.97 11.13 13.33
N PRO A 186 3.68 10.60 14.35
CA PRO A 186 3.58 9.19 14.73
C PRO A 186 2.17 8.83 15.15
N PHE A 187 1.59 7.76 14.60
CA PHE A 187 0.25 7.27 14.97
C PHE A 187 0.13 7.07 16.50
N LEU A 188 -0.92 7.61 17.12
CA LEU A 188 -1.25 7.43 18.56
C LEU A 188 -1.87 6.06 18.82
#